data_AF-A0A8H4QP77-F1
#
_entry.id   AF-A0A8H4QP77-F1
#
_cell.length_a   1.000
_cell.length_b   1.000
_cell.length_c   1.000
_cell.angle_alpha   90.00
_cell.angle_beta   90.00
_cell.angle_gamma   90.00
#
_symmetry.space_group_name_H-M   'P 1'
#
loop_
_entity.id
_entity.type
_entity.pdbx_description
1 polymer ?
#
loop_
_entity_poly.entity_id
_entity_poly.type
_entity_poly.pdbx_seq_one_letter_code
_entity_poly.pdbx_strand_id
1 'polypeptide(L)'
;MPSVTLINALPKFVTPEEHATLVASTPESFKDIPPVVRHVEEDVTITLDPPLENNTGPIHGTLYILTSVLVFMSSNGVGFQVEYRAITLHAVSRGESGPSLYCQLDESYGTENAASADNDDDYTDMRELTIVPANPDSLEKIFEALSQCASLHPDPNDEEDEFDDAVVDVDPSTFETFNGDEGEELSEVGRAALEYLESIIYDPHNLRPEDHDEQDEEGQFANANEEKGETEGDKQKEKSTSS
;
A
#
# COMPACT_ATOMS: atom_id res chain seq x y z
N MET A 1 24.94 6.65 3.07
CA MET A 1 24.83 7.37 4.36
C MET A 1 25.03 6.32 5.44
N PRO A 2 25.43 6.62 6.69
CA PRO A 2 25.43 5.58 7.72
C PRO A 2 24.03 4.96 7.82
N SER A 3 23.94 3.63 7.91
CA SER A 3 22.68 2.87 8.04
C SER A 3 21.80 3.38 9.18
N VAL A 4 22.45 3.92 10.21
CA VAL A 4 21.84 4.52 11.38
C VAL A 4 22.03 6.04 11.36
N THR A 5 20.92 6.79 11.28
CA THR A 5 20.91 8.26 11.40
C THR A 5 20.44 8.68 12.79
N LEU A 6 21.27 9.41 13.53
CA LEU A 6 20.93 9.92 14.87
C LEU A 6 19.87 11.03 14.81
N ILE A 7 18.92 11.00 15.75
CA ILE A 7 17.85 11.98 15.90
C ILE A 7 17.69 12.43 17.35
N ASN A 8 17.31 13.70 17.54
CA ASN A 8 17.02 14.30 18.85
C ASN A 8 15.53 14.62 19.06
N ALA A 9 14.69 14.28 18.09
CA ALA A 9 13.25 14.46 18.12
C ALA A 9 12.61 13.45 17.15
N LEU A 10 11.41 12.96 17.49
CA LEU A 10 10.66 12.06 16.62
C LEU A 10 10.34 12.74 15.28
N PRO A 11 10.48 12.04 14.14
CA PRO A 11 9.99 12.56 12.86
C PRO A 11 8.46 12.72 12.90
N LYS A 12 7.94 13.60 12.05
CA LYS A 12 6.49 13.77 11.92
C LYS A 12 5.87 12.50 11.36
N PHE A 13 4.99 11.88 12.12
CA PHE A 13 4.20 10.71 11.72
C PHE A 13 2.71 11.00 11.86
N VAL A 14 1.88 10.18 11.21
CA VAL A 14 0.42 10.14 11.40
C VAL A 14 -0.05 8.75 11.79
N THR A 15 -1.19 8.68 12.47
CA THR A 15 -1.86 7.40 12.72
C THR A 15 -2.49 6.85 11.43
N PRO A 16 -2.76 5.53 11.35
CA PRO A 16 -3.45 4.94 10.19
C PRO A 16 -4.82 5.56 9.87
N GLU A 17 -5.55 6.02 10.90
CA GLU A 17 -6.87 6.65 10.75
C GLU A 17 -6.77 8.07 10.16
N GLU A 18 -5.78 8.84 10.59
CA GLU A 18 -5.45 10.15 10.01
C GLU A 18 -4.98 10.02 8.57
N HIS A 19 -4.12 9.03 8.27
CA HIS A 19 -3.69 8.73 6.90
C HIS A 19 -4.87 8.40 5.98
N ALA A 20 -5.79 7.53 6.42
CA ALA A 20 -7.00 7.21 5.66
C ALA A 20 -7.86 8.46 5.39
N THR A 21 -7.96 9.37 6.37
CA THR A 21 -8.69 10.65 6.24
C THR A 21 -8.01 11.61 5.25
N LEU A 22 -6.68 11.67 5.27
CA LEU A 22 -5.88 12.49 4.33
C LEU A 22 -5.98 11.98 2.89
N VAL A 23 -5.89 10.66 2.67
CA VAL A 23 -6.00 10.05 1.34
C VAL A 23 -7.43 10.12 0.78
N ALA A 24 -8.45 9.98 1.64
CA ALA A 24 -9.84 10.18 1.25
C ALA A 24 -10.17 11.63 0.83
N SER A 25 -9.35 12.59 1.27
CA SER A 25 -9.53 14.03 1.05
C SER A 25 -8.62 14.57 -0.06
N THR A 26 -8.52 13.86 -1.20
CA THR A 26 -7.82 14.25 -2.45
C THR A 26 -6.70 15.29 -2.25
N PRO A 27 -5.55 14.92 -1.68
CA PRO A 27 -4.50 15.88 -1.34
C PRO A 27 -3.91 16.53 -2.60
N GLU A 28 -3.55 17.82 -2.51
CA GLU A 28 -2.92 18.57 -3.61
C GLU A 28 -1.54 18.01 -4.00
N SER A 29 -0.92 17.21 -3.12
CA SER A 29 0.35 16.52 -3.34
C SER A 29 0.41 15.23 -2.50
N PHE A 30 0.55 14.07 -3.17
CA PHE A 30 0.83 12.79 -2.49
C PHE A 30 2.27 12.71 -1.93
N LYS A 31 3.16 13.67 -2.26
CA LYS A 31 4.54 13.71 -1.76
C LYS A 31 4.68 14.27 -0.35
N ASP A 32 3.63 14.93 0.17
CA ASP A 32 3.62 15.58 1.47
C ASP A 32 2.85 14.78 2.53
N ILE A 33 2.46 13.54 2.21
CA ILE A 33 1.82 12.63 3.16
C ILE A 33 2.90 12.14 4.15
N PRO A 34 2.79 12.47 5.46
CA PRO A 34 3.76 12.02 6.45
C PRO A 34 3.69 10.50 6.65
N PRO A 35 4.80 9.85 7.02
CA PRO A 35 4.84 8.41 7.21
C PRO A 35 3.86 7.95 8.30
N VAL A 36 3.16 6.86 8.00
CA VAL A 36 2.18 6.25 8.90
C VAL A 36 2.90 5.42 9.96
N VAL A 37 2.49 5.54 11.22
CA VAL A 37 2.89 4.63 12.30
C VAL A 37 2.21 3.27 12.09
N ARG A 38 3.00 2.19 11.98
CA ARG A 38 2.49 0.82 11.87
C ARG A 38 2.41 0.12 13.22
N HIS A 39 3.45 0.27 14.05
CA HIS A 39 3.51 -0.27 15.41
C HIS A 39 4.31 0.66 16.33
N VAL A 40 3.97 0.69 17.62
CA VAL A 40 4.75 1.36 18.67
C VAL A 40 4.89 0.39 19.82
N GLU A 41 6.11 0.19 20.31
CA GLU A 41 6.40 -0.61 21.49
C GLU A 41 7.16 0.23 22.53
N GLU A 42 6.61 0.31 23.74
CA GLU A 42 7.24 0.93 24.90
C GLU A 42 8.11 -0.11 25.65
N ASP A 43 9.01 0.35 26.53
CA ASP A 43 9.90 -0.51 27.32
C ASP A 43 10.73 -1.52 26.49
N VAL A 44 11.31 -1.05 25.39
CA VAL A 44 12.20 -1.84 24.52
C VAL A 44 13.65 -1.61 24.91
N THR A 45 14.44 -2.69 24.92
CA THR A 45 15.89 -2.65 25.09
C THR A 45 16.56 -2.92 23.75
N ILE A 46 17.50 -2.07 23.34
CA ILE A 46 18.24 -2.22 22.08
C ILE A 46 19.73 -2.29 22.33
N THR A 47 20.41 -3.21 21.65
CA THR A 47 21.88 -3.30 21.58
C THR A 47 22.31 -3.15 20.13
N LEU A 48 23.37 -2.36 19.89
CA LEU A 48 24.05 -2.23 18.60
C LEU A 48 25.48 -2.76 18.71
N ASP A 49 25.92 -3.57 17.76
CA ASP A 49 27.33 -4.00 17.63
C ASP A 49 27.82 -3.78 16.18
N PRO A 50 28.81 -2.91 15.92
CA PRO A 50 29.47 -2.02 16.88
C PRO A 50 28.50 -1.04 17.57
N PRO A 51 28.86 -0.48 18.75
CA PRO A 51 28.04 0.51 19.44
C PRO A 51 28.01 1.86 18.71
N LEU A 52 26.96 2.65 18.96
CA LEU A 52 26.74 3.98 18.37
C LEU A 52 27.11 5.10 19.36
N GLU A 53 27.90 6.08 18.92
CA GLU A 53 28.33 7.29 19.65
C GLU A 53 28.26 7.22 21.19
N ASN A 54 29.25 6.58 21.81
CA ASN A 54 29.41 6.44 23.27
C ASN A 54 28.38 5.57 24.01
N ASN A 55 27.38 4.98 23.33
CA ASN A 55 26.44 4.04 23.95
C ASN A 55 27.02 2.62 23.96
N THR A 56 28.00 2.38 24.83
CA THR A 56 28.60 1.05 25.03
C THR A 56 27.71 0.15 25.89
N GLY A 57 26.59 -0.33 25.34
CA GLY A 57 25.72 -1.31 26.00
C GLY A 57 24.24 -1.24 25.59
N PRO A 58 23.37 -2.01 26.28
CA PRO A 58 21.93 -2.00 26.05
C PRO A 58 21.31 -0.64 26.40
N ILE A 59 20.51 -0.10 25.48
CA ILE A 59 19.82 1.18 25.59
C ILE A 59 18.33 0.92 25.79
N HIS A 60 17.72 1.50 26.81
CA HIS A 60 16.27 1.42 27.03
C HIS A 60 15.54 2.61 26.39
N GLY A 61 14.36 2.36 25.83
CA GLY A 61 13.57 3.36 25.11
C GLY A 61 12.28 2.84 24.49
N THR A 62 11.74 3.60 23.55
CA THR A 62 10.51 3.30 22.80
C THR A 62 10.85 3.08 21.32
N LEU A 63 10.31 2.01 20.74
CA LEU A 63 10.46 1.67 19.33
C LEU A 63 9.21 2.11 18.55
N TYR A 64 9.41 2.76 17.41
CA TYR A 64 8.38 3.18 16.48
C TYR A 64 8.68 2.59 15.11
N ILE A 65 7.79 1.75 14.61
CA ILE A 65 7.86 1.22 13.24
C ILE A 65 6.98 2.12 12.39
N LEU A 66 7.62 3.00 11.61
CA LEU A 66 6.94 3.87 10.65
C LEU A 66 7.04 3.23 9.26
N THR A 67 6.08 3.49 8.39
CA THR A 67 6.08 2.97 7.00
C THR A 67 7.31 3.35 6.17
N SER A 68 8.05 4.41 6.52
CA SER A 68 9.28 4.83 5.80
C SER A 68 10.59 4.46 6.50
N VAL A 69 10.61 4.42 7.83
CA VAL A 69 11.80 4.18 8.66
C VAL A 69 11.45 3.48 9.97
N LEU A 70 12.35 2.63 10.46
CA LEU A 70 12.35 2.23 11.86
C LEU A 70 12.97 3.35 12.69
N VAL A 71 12.37 3.69 13.84
CA VAL A 71 12.85 4.75 14.74
C VAL A 71 12.89 4.23 16.17
N PHE A 72 14.00 4.47 16.86
CA PHE A 72 14.12 4.23 18.30
C PHE A 72 14.45 5.52 19.04
N MET A 73 13.75 5.78 20.14
CA MET A 73 14.05 6.90 21.04
C MET A 73 14.44 6.36 22.41
N SER A 74 15.67 6.62 22.87
CA SER A 74 16.07 6.29 24.24
C SER A 74 15.34 7.17 25.25
N SER A 75 15.14 6.65 26.46
CA SER A 75 14.75 7.43 27.64
C SER A 75 15.71 8.60 27.95
N ASN A 76 16.94 8.56 27.44
CA ASN A 76 17.92 9.65 27.52
C ASN A 76 17.65 10.83 26.56
N GLY A 77 16.62 10.74 25.70
CA GLY A 77 16.24 11.80 24.75
C GLY A 77 17.04 11.82 23.44
N VAL A 78 18.02 10.93 23.28
CA VAL A 78 18.71 10.65 22.01
C VAL A 78 18.09 9.41 21.37
N GLY A 79 17.82 9.47 20.08
CA GLY A 79 17.32 8.36 19.30
C GLY A 79 18.10 8.16 18.02
N PHE A 80 17.68 7.17 17.24
CA PHE A 80 18.15 6.96 15.89
C PHE A 80 17.03 6.45 14.98
N GLN A 81 17.21 6.61 13.68
CA GLN A 81 16.35 6.04 12.64
C GLN A 81 17.18 5.20 11.66
N VAL A 82 16.53 4.19 11.08
CA VAL A 82 17.09 3.24 10.11
C VAL A 82 16.12 3.14 8.93
N GLU A 83 16.61 3.28 7.71
CA GLU A 83 15.81 3.04 6.50
C GLU A 83 15.66 1.54 6.25
N TYR A 84 14.51 1.09 5.76
CA TYR A 84 14.26 -0.35 5.53
C TYR A 84 15.28 -0.99 4.60
N ARG A 85 15.70 -0.29 3.54
CA ARG A 85 16.74 -0.74 2.61
C ARG A 85 18.13 -0.86 3.23
N ALA A 86 18.37 -0.23 4.38
CA ALA A 86 19.61 -0.42 5.14
C ALA A 86 19.58 -1.67 6.04
N ILE A 87 18.44 -2.36 6.14
CA ILE A 87 18.27 -3.61 6.88
C ILE A 87 18.45 -4.78 5.89
N THR A 88 19.58 -5.49 5.94
CA THR A 88 19.84 -6.63 5.06
C THR A 88 19.02 -7.86 5.44
N LEU A 89 18.78 -8.08 6.73
CA LEU A 89 17.87 -9.12 7.22
C LEU A 89 17.30 -8.78 8.59
N HIS A 90 16.15 -9.35 8.90
CA HIS A 90 15.57 -9.35 10.25
C HIS A 90 15.00 -10.74 10.61
N ALA A 91 15.27 -11.21 11.83
CA ALA A 91 14.93 -12.55 12.28
C ALA A 91 14.58 -12.60 13.77
N VAL A 92 13.56 -13.41 14.12
CA VAL A 92 13.20 -13.67 15.52
C VAL A 92 14.18 -14.67 16.14
N SER A 93 15.03 -14.18 17.04
CA SER A 93 15.92 -15.00 17.85
C SER A 93 15.24 -15.43 19.15
N ARG A 94 15.50 -16.65 19.61
CA ARG A 94 14.97 -17.21 20.86
C ARG A 94 16.10 -17.94 21.61
N GLY A 95 17.10 -17.16 22.03
CA GLY A 95 18.30 -17.65 22.71
C GLY A 95 18.18 -17.70 24.24
N GLU A 96 19.28 -17.97 24.93
CA GLU A 96 19.34 -17.98 26.40
C GLU A 96 19.02 -16.61 27.04
N SER A 97 19.22 -15.51 26.31
CA SER A 97 18.84 -14.16 26.73
C SER A 97 17.34 -13.85 26.57
N GLY A 98 16.55 -14.80 26.10
CA GLY A 98 15.12 -14.64 25.85
C GLY A 98 14.77 -14.40 24.36
N PRO A 99 13.49 -14.09 24.08
CA PRO A 99 13.02 -13.84 22.73
C PRO A 99 13.34 -12.39 22.31
N SER A 100 14.05 -12.23 21.19
CA SER A 100 14.48 -10.94 20.64
C SER A 100 14.34 -10.91 19.11
N LEU A 101 14.39 -9.71 18.53
CA LEU A 101 14.45 -9.48 17.10
C LEU A 101 15.86 -9.04 16.76
N TYR A 102 16.57 -9.86 15.99
CA TYR A 102 17.88 -9.53 15.44
C TYR A 102 17.68 -8.92 14.06
N CYS A 103 18.36 -7.81 13.78
CA CYS A 103 18.45 -7.19 12.47
C CYS A 103 19.92 -7.00 12.12
N GLN A 104 20.29 -7.24 10.86
CA GLN A 104 21.59 -6.89 10.32
C GLN A 104 21.43 -5.64 9.45
N LEU A 105 22.34 -4.68 9.59
CA LEU A 105 22.31 -3.41 8.89
C LEU A 105 23.56 -3.27 8.02
N ASP A 106 23.40 -2.86 6.76
CA ASP A 106 24.52 -2.56 5.86
C ASP A 106 25.00 -1.11 6.05
N GLU A 107 26.18 -0.89 6.63
CA GLU A 107 26.73 0.46 6.82
C GLU A 107 27.20 1.11 5.49
N SER A 108 27.39 0.31 4.43
CA SER A 108 27.75 0.81 3.11
C SER A 108 26.56 1.42 2.34
N TYR A 109 25.33 1.19 2.82
CA TYR A 109 24.07 1.64 2.21
C TYR A 109 24.10 3.13 1.80
N GLY A 110 23.94 3.41 0.51
CA GLY A 110 23.97 4.77 -0.04
C GLY A 110 25.29 5.53 0.20
N THR A 111 26.40 4.83 0.41
CA THR A 111 27.76 5.37 0.22
C THR A 111 28.23 5.09 -1.22
N GLU A 112 29.24 5.81 -1.69
CA GLU A 112 29.78 5.61 -3.06
C GLU A 112 30.42 4.22 -3.29
N ASN A 113 30.68 3.47 -2.22
CA ASN A 113 31.21 2.11 -2.27
C ASN A 113 30.16 1.03 -2.59
N ALA A 114 28.85 1.32 -2.49
CA ALA A 114 27.79 0.34 -2.74
C ALA A 114 27.83 -0.26 -4.17
N ALA A 115 28.42 0.45 -5.14
CA ALA A 115 28.61 -0.02 -6.51
C ALA A 115 29.87 -0.89 -6.72
N SER A 116 30.60 -1.26 -5.64
CA SER A 116 31.88 -1.99 -5.71
C SER A 116 31.80 -3.43 -5.20
N ALA A 117 30.60 -3.97 -4.98
CA ALA A 117 30.34 -5.31 -4.43
C ALA A 117 30.82 -6.50 -5.29
N ASP A 118 31.38 -6.24 -6.48
CA ASP A 118 32.01 -7.24 -7.38
C ASP A 118 33.48 -7.56 -7.00
N ASN A 119 33.96 -7.10 -5.83
CA ASN A 119 35.24 -7.56 -5.26
C ASN A 119 35.01 -8.50 -4.07
N ASP A 120 35.28 -9.78 -4.32
CA ASP A 120 35.14 -10.99 -3.47
C ASP A 120 36.04 -11.02 -2.20
N ASP A 121 36.43 -9.86 -1.65
CA ASP A 121 37.38 -9.73 -0.51
C ASP A 121 37.12 -8.54 0.44
N ASP A 122 36.13 -7.67 0.16
CA ASP A 122 35.75 -6.61 1.10
C ASP A 122 34.68 -7.10 2.08
N TYR A 123 35.05 -7.20 3.37
CA TYR A 123 34.11 -7.33 4.47
C TYR A 123 33.16 -6.13 4.45
N THR A 124 31.93 -6.31 3.97
CA THR A 124 30.88 -5.29 4.09
C THR A 124 30.79 -4.87 5.56
N ASP A 125 31.02 -3.59 5.84
CA ASP A 125 30.85 -3.06 7.20
C ASP A 125 29.37 -3.22 7.58
N MET A 126 29.09 -4.25 8.39
CA MET A 126 27.75 -4.60 8.84
C MET A 126 27.60 -4.31 10.32
N ARG A 127 26.46 -3.75 10.71
CA ARG A 127 26.10 -3.47 12.10
C ARG A 127 24.94 -4.35 12.53
N GLU A 128 25.11 -5.06 13.64
CA GLU A 128 24.06 -5.85 14.26
C GLU A 128 23.18 -4.96 15.16
N LEU A 129 21.86 -5.14 15.05
CA LEU A 129 20.84 -4.46 15.83
C LEU A 129 19.98 -5.53 16.53
N THR A 130 20.12 -5.68 17.84
CA THR A 130 19.28 -6.59 18.63
C THR A 130 18.24 -5.80 19.42
N ILE A 131 16.97 -6.15 19.23
CA ILE A 131 15.80 -5.52 19.84
C ILE A 131 15.13 -6.52 20.78
N VAL A 132 15.05 -6.19 22.07
CA VAL A 132 14.45 -7.02 23.12
C VAL A 132 13.25 -6.27 23.73
N PRO A 133 12.00 -6.60 23.38
CA PRO A 133 10.83 -6.02 24.02
C PRO A 133 10.66 -6.57 25.44
N ALA A 134 10.18 -5.74 26.38
CA ALA A 134 9.84 -6.22 27.72
C ALA A 134 8.69 -7.25 27.72
N ASN A 135 7.79 -7.16 26.73
CA ASN A 135 6.71 -8.12 26.51
C ASN A 135 7.05 -9.11 25.37
N PRO A 136 7.21 -10.42 25.65
CA PRO A 136 7.50 -11.40 24.59
C PRO A 136 6.34 -11.56 23.59
N ASP A 137 5.09 -11.33 23.99
CA ASP A 137 3.91 -11.42 23.11
C ASP A 137 3.83 -10.26 22.09
N SER A 138 4.62 -9.20 22.29
CA SER A 138 4.74 -8.10 21.34
C SER A 138 5.74 -8.39 20.22
N LEU A 139 6.72 -9.28 20.45
CA LEU A 139 7.82 -9.54 19.53
C LEU A 139 7.35 -9.97 18.14
N GLU A 140 6.33 -10.81 18.08
CA GLU A 140 5.77 -11.32 16.83
C GLU A 140 5.07 -10.21 16.03
N LYS A 141 4.43 -9.24 16.72
CA LYS A 141 3.82 -8.04 16.09
C LYS A 141 4.88 -7.06 15.59
N ILE A 142 5.96 -6.88 16.34
CA ILE A 142 7.11 -6.07 15.92
C ILE A 142 7.73 -6.66 14.65
N PHE A 143 7.96 -7.98 14.63
CA PHE A 143 8.46 -8.69 13.45
C PHE A 143 7.51 -8.60 12.25
N GLU A 144 6.20 -8.80 12.45
CA GLU A 144 5.19 -8.68 11.39
C GLU A 144 5.15 -7.25 10.82
N ALA A 145 5.11 -6.23 11.68
CA ALA A 145 5.08 -4.83 11.27
C ALA A 145 6.39 -4.42 10.57
N LEU A 146 7.55 -4.91 11.02
CA LEU A 146 8.83 -4.68 10.36
C LEU A 146 8.84 -5.33 8.97
N SER A 147 8.41 -6.59 8.86
CA SER A 147 8.34 -7.33 7.59
C SER A 147 7.40 -6.67 6.58
N GLN A 148 6.22 -6.22 7.03
CA GLN A 148 5.27 -5.47 6.19
C GLN A 148 5.82 -4.13 5.71
N CYS A 149 6.73 -3.49 6.46
CA CYS A 149 7.34 -2.25 6.00
C CYS A 149 8.54 -2.54 5.08
N ALA A 150 9.36 -3.55 5.38
CA ALA A 150 10.46 -3.98 4.50
C ALA A 150 9.96 -4.34 3.09
N SER A 151 8.83 -5.06 2.98
CA SER A 151 8.24 -5.41 1.67
C SER A 151 7.65 -4.22 0.88
N LEU A 152 7.60 -3.02 1.46
CA LEU A 152 7.23 -1.78 0.76
C LEU A 152 8.44 -1.02 0.20
N HIS A 153 9.67 -1.46 0.50
CA HIS A 153 10.92 -0.84 0.04
C HIS A 153 11.88 -1.88 -0.58
N PRO A 154 11.50 -2.55 -1.69
CA PRO A 154 12.43 -3.39 -2.44
C PRO A 154 13.62 -2.56 -2.95
N ASP A 155 14.78 -3.19 -3.14
CA ASP A 155 15.91 -2.50 -3.77
C ASP A 155 15.75 -2.50 -5.29
N PRO A 156 15.79 -1.34 -5.97
CA PRO A 156 15.75 -1.28 -7.43
C PRO A 156 16.95 -1.95 -8.13
N ASN A 157 17.99 -2.36 -7.39
CA ASN A 157 19.13 -3.10 -7.93
C ASN A 157 19.03 -4.63 -7.74
N ASP A 158 18.03 -5.13 -7.00
CA ASP A 158 17.76 -6.58 -6.83
C ASP A 158 16.81 -7.13 -7.92
N GLU A 159 16.35 -6.30 -8.86
CA GLU A 159 15.37 -6.67 -9.91
C GLU A 159 15.89 -7.67 -10.96
N GLU A 160 17.15 -8.15 -10.88
CA GLU A 160 17.74 -9.07 -11.87
C GLU A 160 17.72 -10.56 -11.49
N ASP A 161 17.47 -10.94 -10.22
CA ASP A 161 17.69 -12.33 -9.71
C ASP A 161 16.42 -13.14 -9.34
N GLU A 162 15.20 -12.70 -9.67
CA GLU A 162 13.95 -13.42 -9.34
C GLU A 162 13.14 -13.93 -10.57
N PHE A 163 13.81 -14.60 -11.52
CA PHE A 163 13.14 -15.25 -12.67
C PHE A 163 13.68 -16.64 -13.09
N ASP A 164 14.20 -17.43 -12.15
CA ASP A 164 14.51 -18.87 -12.35
C ASP A 164 13.66 -19.83 -11.49
N ASP A 165 12.42 -19.44 -11.15
CA ASP A 165 11.46 -20.37 -10.51
C ASP A 165 10.33 -20.81 -11.46
N ALA A 166 10.44 -22.08 -11.88
CA ALA A 166 9.34 -22.94 -12.30
C ALA A 166 8.51 -22.57 -13.57
N VAL A 167 9.11 -22.02 -14.63
CA VAL A 167 8.55 -22.25 -15.98
C VAL A 167 8.80 -23.69 -16.43
N VAL A 168 7.81 -24.55 -16.19
CA VAL A 168 7.74 -25.86 -16.87
C VAL A 168 7.73 -25.60 -18.37
N ASP A 169 8.59 -26.29 -19.11
CA ASP A 169 8.64 -26.30 -20.59
C ASP A 169 7.35 -26.93 -21.16
N VAL A 170 6.27 -26.15 -21.12
CA VAL A 170 5.02 -26.44 -21.81
C VAL A 170 5.26 -26.09 -23.27
N ASP A 171 5.51 -27.12 -24.08
CA ASP A 171 5.71 -26.98 -25.51
C ASP A 171 4.60 -26.09 -26.11
N PRO A 172 4.95 -24.95 -26.76
CA PRO A 172 3.98 -23.96 -27.22
C PRO A 172 3.03 -24.48 -28.31
N SER A 173 3.29 -25.67 -28.88
CA SER A 173 2.32 -26.35 -29.74
C SER A 173 1.13 -26.97 -28.99
N THR A 174 1.15 -27.01 -27.66
CA THR A 174 0.06 -27.55 -26.82
C THR A 174 -1.07 -26.54 -26.59
N PHE A 175 -0.82 -25.24 -26.80
CA PHE A 175 -1.80 -24.17 -26.61
C PHE A 175 -2.01 -23.40 -27.91
N GLU A 176 -2.84 -23.96 -28.79
CA GLU A 176 -3.40 -23.22 -29.94
C GLU A 176 -4.17 -22.01 -29.41
N THR A 177 -3.54 -20.84 -29.54
CA THR A 177 -4.13 -19.57 -29.11
C THR A 177 -5.15 -19.16 -30.16
N PHE A 178 -6.42 -19.09 -29.79
CA PHE A 178 -7.49 -18.66 -30.67
C PHE A 178 -7.27 -17.22 -31.12
N ASN A 179 -6.89 -17.02 -32.39
CA ASN A 179 -6.63 -15.71 -32.98
C ASN A 179 -7.86 -15.15 -33.71
N GLY A 180 -8.87 -15.99 -33.99
CA GLY A 180 -10.14 -15.56 -34.59
C GLY A 180 -10.06 -15.28 -36.09
N ASP A 181 -9.18 -15.99 -36.80
CA ASP A 181 -9.14 -15.98 -38.27
C ASP A 181 -10.33 -16.73 -38.89
N GLU A 182 -10.64 -16.49 -40.17
CA GLU A 182 -11.89 -16.92 -40.85
C GLU A 182 -12.07 -18.45 -41.05
N GLY A 183 -11.35 -19.29 -40.31
CA GLY A 183 -11.50 -20.75 -40.29
C GLY A 183 -11.27 -21.42 -38.93
N GLU A 184 -11.06 -20.64 -37.86
CA GLU A 184 -10.78 -21.17 -36.52
C GLU A 184 -12.08 -21.34 -35.71
N GLU A 185 -12.34 -22.54 -35.18
CA GLU A 185 -13.49 -22.78 -34.30
C GLU A 185 -13.07 -22.75 -32.82
N LEU A 186 -13.93 -22.23 -31.94
CA LEU A 186 -13.69 -22.28 -30.50
C LEU A 186 -13.53 -23.72 -29.99
N SER A 187 -12.67 -23.90 -28.98
CA SER A 187 -12.56 -25.15 -28.21
C SER A 187 -13.89 -25.50 -27.53
N GLU A 188 -14.05 -26.77 -27.11
CA GLU A 188 -15.28 -27.21 -26.41
C GLU A 188 -15.63 -26.34 -25.20
N VAL A 189 -14.60 -25.96 -24.42
CA VAL A 189 -14.73 -25.03 -23.29
C VAL A 189 -15.14 -23.63 -23.74
N GLY A 190 -14.57 -23.13 -24.84
CA GLY A 190 -14.94 -21.84 -25.42
C GLY A 190 -16.38 -21.80 -25.92
N ARG A 191 -16.87 -22.89 -26.54
CA ARG A 191 -18.28 -23.02 -26.96
C ARG A 191 -19.23 -23.01 -25.78
N ALA A 192 -18.93 -23.78 -24.72
CA ALA A 192 -19.76 -23.81 -23.51
C ALA A 192 -19.79 -22.44 -22.78
N ALA A 193 -18.67 -21.72 -22.76
CA ALA A 193 -18.60 -20.36 -22.22
C ALA A 193 -19.41 -19.35 -23.07
N LEU A 194 -19.40 -19.49 -24.39
CA LEU A 194 -20.17 -18.64 -25.30
C LEU A 194 -21.68 -18.91 -25.20
N GLU A 195 -22.12 -20.17 -25.16
CA GLU A 195 -23.52 -20.54 -24.92
C GLU A 195 -24.03 -19.95 -23.58
N TYR A 196 -23.19 -20.00 -22.53
CA TYR A 196 -23.52 -19.37 -21.25
C TYR A 196 -23.67 -17.84 -21.35
N LEU A 197 -22.77 -17.15 -22.09
CA LEU A 197 -22.89 -15.72 -22.33
C LEU A 197 -24.14 -15.36 -23.14
N GLU A 198 -24.45 -16.11 -24.20
CA GLU A 198 -25.69 -15.94 -24.97
C GLU A 198 -26.94 -16.12 -24.08
N SER A 199 -26.92 -17.08 -23.14
CA SER A 199 -28.02 -17.28 -22.20
C SER A 199 -28.25 -16.11 -21.23
N ILE A 200 -27.23 -15.28 -20.99
CA ILE A 200 -27.32 -14.08 -20.14
C ILE A 200 -27.86 -12.87 -20.92
N ILE A 201 -27.68 -12.84 -22.25
CA ILE A 201 -28.14 -11.74 -23.12
C ILE A 201 -29.63 -11.90 -23.41
N TYR A 202 -30.45 -11.67 -22.38
CA TYR A 202 -31.88 -11.46 -22.52
C TYR A 202 -32.16 -9.99 -22.83
N ASP A 203 -32.58 -9.68 -24.07
CA ASP A 203 -33.10 -8.37 -24.45
C ASP A 203 -34.63 -8.31 -24.22
N PRO A 204 -35.11 -7.61 -23.17
CA PRO A 204 -36.55 -7.48 -22.89
C PRO A 204 -37.29 -6.56 -23.87
N HIS A 205 -36.63 -5.93 -24.86
CA HIS A 205 -37.25 -4.93 -25.73
C HIS A 205 -37.50 -5.35 -27.18
N ASN A 206 -36.98 -6.48 -27.65
CA ASN A 206 -37.11 -6.88 -29.07
C ASN A 206 -38.34 -7.75 -29.42
N LEU A 207 -39.43 -7.61 -28.65
CA LEU A 207 -40.76 -8.17 -28.98
C LEU A 207 -41.78 -7.05 -29.17
N ARG A 208 -41.76 -6.43 -30.35
CA ARG A 208 -42.93 -5.74 -30.91
C ARG A 208 -43.29 -6.43 -32.23
N PRO A 209 -44.55 -6.82 -32.46
CA PRO A 209 -44.97 -7.24 -33.80
C PRO A 209 -44.86 -6.05 -34.75
N GLU A 210 -44.25 -6.27 -35.91
CA GLU A 210 -44.23 -5.26 -36.99
C GLU A 210 -45.56 -5.27 -37.73
N ASP A 211 -46.56 -4.58 -37.18
CA ASP A 211 -47.65 -4.02 -37.98
C ASP A 211 -47.12 -2.76 -38.68
N HIS A 212 -46.52 -2.98 -39.86
CA HIS A 212 -45.94 -1.94 -40.70
C HIS A 212 -47.00 -1.44 -41.70
N ASP A 213 -47.82 -0.48 -41.30
CA ASP A 213 -48.61 0.34 -42.23
C ASP A 213 -47.94 1.70 -42.40
N GLU A 214 -47.82 2.12 -43.65
CA GLU A 214 -46.94 3.21 -44.08
C GLU A 214 -47.59 4.61 -43.91
N GLN A 215 -46.90 5.64 -44.41
CA GLN A 215 -47.06 7.04 -44.07
C GLN A 215 -48.31 7.71 -44.71
N ASP A 216 -48.36 9.04 -44.59
CA ASP A 216 -49.22 9.98 -45.33
C ASP A 216 -50.61 10.25 -44.68
N GLU A 217 -51.12 11.49 -44.58
CA GLU A 217 -50.67 12.77 -45.17
C GLU A 217 -51.28 13.99 -44.43
N GLU A 218 -50.72 15.19 -44.70
CA GLU A 218 -51.29 16.57 -44.56
C GLU A 218 -51.94 17.08 -43.24
N GLY A 219 -51.77 18.38 -42.89
CA GLY A 219 -52.52 18.91 -41.72
C GLY A 219 -52.49 20.36 -41.22
N GLN A 220 -51.70 21.31 -41.76
CA GLN A 220 -51.89 22.78 -41.63
C GLN A 220 -51.93 23.50 -40.24
N PHE A 221 -51.04 24.51 -40.14
CA PHE A 221 -51.02 25.73 -39.29
C PHE A 221 -52.29 26.21 -38.55
N ALA A 222 -52.12 26.74 -37.31
CA ALA A 222 -52.48 28.14 -36.95
C ALA A 222 -52.04 28.60 -35.53
N ASN A 223 -51.72 29.89 -35.43
CA ASN A 223 -51.16 30.66 -34.30
C ASN A 223 -52.10 30.99 -33.10
N ALA A 224 -51.46 31.54 -32.06
CA ALA A 224 -51.85 32.68 -31.18
C ALA A 224 -52.24 32.31 -29.73
N ASN A 225 -52.06 33.13 -28.68
CA ASN A 225 -51.19 34.25 -28.27
C ASN A 225 -51.71 34.67 -26.85
N GLU A 226 -50.96 35.46 -26.08
CA GLU A 226 -51.42 36.33 -24.98
C GLU A 226 -52.06 35.75 -23.67
N GLU A 227 -51.24 35.76 -22.61
CA GLU A 227 -51.30 36.68 -21.44
C GLU A 227 -52.57 36.86 -20.55
N LYS A 228 -52.29 37.04 -19.24
CA LYS A 228 -53.13 37.54 -18.09
C LYS A 228 -54.06 36.51 -17.42
N GLY A 229 -54.21 36.50 -16.08
CA GLY A 229 -53.54 37.25 -15.00
C GLY A 229 -54.34 37.18 -13.68
N GLU A 230 -53.67 37.42 -12.53
CA GLU A 230 -54.26 37.80 -11.21
C GLU A 230 -55.18 36.73 -10.50
N THR A 231 -55.38 36.64 -9.17
CA THR A 231 -54.90 37.32 -7.93
C THR A 231 -55.26 36.51 -6.65
N GLU A 232 -54.63 36.83 -5.51
CA GLU A 232 -55.09 36.64 -4.10
C GLU A 232 -55.26 35.19 -3.53
N GLY A 233 -55.13 34.91 -2.21
CA GLY A 233 -54.77 35.73 -1.02
C GLY A 233 -55.46 35.17 0.26
N ASP A 234 -54.98 35.22 1.51
CA ASP A 234 -53.74 35.69 2.17
C ASP A 234 -53.49 34.78 3.43
N LYS A 235 -52.55 35.15 4.32
CA LYS A 235 -52.01 34.41 5.49
C LYS A 235 -53.02 33.73 6.44
N GLN A 236 -52.52 32.74 7.19
CA GLN A 236 -52.51 32.88 8.66
C GLN A 236 -51.25 32.31 9.32
N LYS A 237 -50.89 32.90 10.46
CA LYS A 237 -49.61 32.74 11.16
C LYS A 237 -49.90 32.74 12.66
N GLU A 238 -49.75 31.59 13.32
CA GLU A 238 -49.68 31.54 14.77
C GLU A 238 -48.23 31.35 15.21
N LYS A 239 -47.80 32.18 16.16
CA LYS A 239 -46.40 32.35 16.54
C LYS A 239 -46.21 31.91 17.99
N SER A 240 -45.30 30.96 18.19
CA SER A 240 -44.86 30.51 19.52
C SER A 240 -43.98 31.54 20.23
N THR A 241 -43.77 31.28 21.53
CA THR A 241 -42.74 31.82 22.45
C THR A 241 -42.72 33.34 22.71
N SER A 242 -42.91 33.83 23.94
CA SER A 242 -42.25 33.56 25.25
C SER A 242 -40.96 34.37 25.46
N SER A 243 -40.90 34.96 26.65
CA SER A 243 -39.83 35.79 27.24
C SER A 243 -39.70 37.22 26.70
#